data_AF-A0A357AXM6-F1
#
_entry.id   AF-A0A357AXM6-F1
#
_cell.length_a   1.000
_cell.length_b   1.000
_cell.length_c   1.000
_cell.angle_alpha   90.00
_cell.angle_beta   90.00
_cell.angle_gamma   90.00
#
_symmetry.space_group_name_H-M   'P 1'
#
loop_
_entity.id
_entity.type
_entity.pdbx_description
1 polymer ?
#
loop_
_entity_poly.entity_id
_entity_poly.type
_entity_poly.pdbx_seq_one_letter_code
_entity_poly.pdbx_strand_id
1 'polypeptide(L)'
;MLAWIIYAALGLVAGVLAGLLGVGGGIVIVPMLSIAFDLQGLPSQYIQHMALGTSLGTIMFTSISSFRAHHKHGAVNWSVVRRITLGIIVGTLAGSWVAAQLSTRFLKGFFAVFLFYVATQMILNIKPKGGRQLPG
;
A
#
# COMPACT_ATOMS: atom_id res chain seq x y z
N MET A 1 10.23 21.74 -12.63
CA MET A 1 11.30 20.72 -12.86
C MET A 1 11.71 20.01 -11.57
N LEU A 2 11.97 20.74 -10.47
CA LEU A 2 12.36 20.16 -9.18
C LEU A 2 11.35 19.13 -8.62
N ALA A 3 10.04 19.40 -8.72
CA ALA A 3 9.00 18.47 -8.23
C ALA A 3 9.04 17.09 -8.89
N TRP A 4 9.30 17.02 -10.20
CA TRP A 4 9.41 15.75 -10.93
C TRP A 4 10.59 14.91 -10.47
N ILE A 5 11.72 15.56 -10.17
CA ILE A 5 12.92 14.90 -9.63
C ILE A 5 12.63 14.36 -8.23
N ILE A 6 11.92 15.13 -7.39
CA ILE A 6 11.50 14.71 -6.05
C ILE A 6 10.61 13.47 -6.15
N TYR A 7 9.62 13.46 -7.04
CA TYR A 7 8.74 12.29 -7.21
C TYR A 7 9.48 11.06 -7.72
N ALA A 8 10.44 11.23 -8.64
CA ALA A 8 11.28 10.13 -9.11
C ALA A 8 12.15 9.55 -7.98
N ALA A 9 12.78 10.42 -7.18
CA ALA A 9 13.59 10.01 -6.03
C ALA A 9 12.74 9.32 -4.95
N LEU A 10 11.57 9.89 -4.62
CA LEU A 10 10.60 9.30 -3.69
C LEU A 10 10.17 7.91 -4.15
N GLY A 11 9.80 7.77 -5.43
CA GLY A 11 9.39 6.49 -6.01
C GLY A 11 10.50 5.44 -5.96
N LEU A 12 11.74 5.84 -6.24
CA LEU A 12 12.90 4.94 -6.17
C LEU A 12 13.16 4.46 -4.74
N VAL A 13 13.24 5.39 -3.78
CA VAL A 13 13.48 5.06 -2.36
C VAL A 13 12.34 4.18 -1.84
N ALA A 14 11.10 4.58 -2.08
CA ALA A 14 9.95 3.83 -1.58
C ALA A 14 9.83 2.45 -2.24
N GLY A 15 10.13 2.33 -3.54
CA GLY A 15 10.13 1.05 -4.26
C GLY A 15 11.19 0.08 -3.74
N VAL A 16 12.42 0.55 -3.50
CA VAL A 16 13.51 -0.26 -2.92
C VAL A 16 13.14 -0.72 -1.52
N LEU A 17 12.67 0.19 -0.65
CA LEU A 17 12.24 -0.16 0.71
C LEU A 17 11.07 -1.14 0.69
N ALA A 18 10.09 -0.94 -0.20
CA ALA A 18 8.96 -1.85 -0.35
C ALA A 18 9.40 -3.26 -0.78
N GLY A 19 10.36 -3.37 -1.69
CA GLY A 19 10.93 -4.64 -2.14
C GLY A 19 11.71 -5.36 -1.03
N LEU A 20 12.51 -4.62 -0.26
CA LEU A 20 13.29 -5.18 0.85
C LEU A 20 12.41 -5.64 2.03
N LEU A 21 11.37 -4.86 2.35
CA LEU A 21 10.49 -5.16 3.48
C LEU A 21 9.37 -6.16 3.12
N GLY A 22 9.04 -6.29 1.84
CA GLY A 22 8.01 -7.21 1.35
C GLY A 22 6.57 -6.83 1.73
N VAL A 23 6.33 -5.65 2.32
CA VAL A 23 5.02 -5.25 2.90
C VAL A 23 4.10 -4.54 1.90
N GLY A 24 4.53 -4.35 0.65
CA GLY A 24 3.84 -3.50 -0.32
C GLY A 24 4.04 -2.02 0.02
N GLY A 25 4.46 -1.20 -0.94
CA GLY A 25 5.07 0.10 -0.67
C GLY A 25 4.20 1.16 0.00
N GLY A 26 2.92 0.92 0.28
CA GLY A 26 1.98 1.90 0.82
C GLY A 26 2.37 2.49 2.17
N ILE A 27 2.95 1.67 3.06
CA ILE A 27 3.41 2.11 4.39
C ILE A 27 4.49 3.19 4.29
N VAL A 28 5.30 3.15 3.23
CA VAL A 28 6.41 4.09 2.97
C VAL A 28 5.96 5.24 2.04
N ILE A 29 5.22 4.92 0.98
CA ILE A 29 4.80 5.89 -0.05
C ILE A 29 3.83 6.94 0.51
N VAL A 30 2.86 6.53 1.32
CA VAL A 30 1.82 7.44 1.85
C VAL A 30 2.41 8.58 2.70
N PRO A 31 3.25 8.34 3.74
CA PRO A 31 3.80 9.44 4.53
C PRO A 31 4.73 10.33 3.70
N MET A 32 5.50 9.74 2.78
CA MET A 32 6.35 10.49 1.85
C MET A 32 5.55 11.44 0.95
N LEU A 33 4.47 10.95 0.34
CA LEU A 33 3.57 11.78 -0.47
C LEU A 33 2.86 12.84 0.37
N SER A 34 2.44 12.49 1.60
CA SER A 34 1.82 13.46 2.51
C SER A 34 2.76 14.64 2.81
N ILE A 35 4.05 14.39 3.04
CA ILE A 35 5.05 15.45 3.26
C ILE A 35 5.27 16.24 1.96
N ALA A 36 5.41 15.56 0.82
CA ALA A 36 5.62 16.22 -0.47
C ALA A 36 4.45 17.13 -0.86
N PHE A 37 3.22 16.73 -0.57
CA PHE A 37 2.01 17.51 -0.82
C PHE A 37 1.86 18.69 0.15
N ASP A 38 2.22 18.50 1.41
CA ASP A 38 2.25 19.59 2.40
C ASP A 38 3.26 20.68 2.00
N LEU A 39 4.46 20.29 1.57
CA LEU A 39 5.50 21.20 1.06
C LEU A 39 5.10 21.94 -0.23
N GLN A 40 4.16 21.40 -1.00
CA GLN A 40 3.62 22.04 -2.21
C GLN A 40 2.49 23.02 -1.90
N GLY A 41 2.10 23.18 -0.63
CA GLY A 41 1.03 24.08 -0.23
C GLY A 41 -0.36 23.59 -0.61
N LEU A 42 -0.54 22.28 -0.78
CA LEU A 42 -1.86 21.71 -1.05
C LEU A 42 -2.80 21.93 0.15
N PRO A 43 -4.11 22.16 -0.10
CA PRO A 43 -5.06 22.32 0.98
C PRO A 43 -5.05 21.09 1.89
N SER A 44 -4.86 21.31 3.19
CA SER A 44 -4.75 20.25 4.20
C SER A 44 -5.94 19.30 4.22
N GLN A 45 -7.11 19.75 3.75
CA GLN A 45 -8.32 18.95 3.58
C GLN A 45 -8.22 17.84 2.52
N TYR A 46 -7.26 17.87 1.60
CA TYR A 46 -7.13 16.86 0.53
C TYR A 46 -5.86 16.01 0.64
N ILE A 47 -4.86 16.45 1.42
CA ILE A 47 -3.53 15.81 1.46
C ILE A 47 -3.60 14.30 1.68
N GLN A 48 -4.36 13.84 2.69
CA GLN A 48 -4.41 12.40 2.99
C GLN A 48 -5.18 11.59 1.95
N HIS A 49 -6.27 12.14 1.42
CA HIS A 49 -7.04 11.48 0.36
C HIS A 49 -6.18 11.31 -0.89
N MET A 50 -5.44 12.35 -1.28
CA MET A 50 -4.53 12.26 -2.42
C MET A 50 -3.36 11.32 -2.14
N ALA A 51 -2.71 11.41 -0.97
CA ALA A 51 -1.57 10.57 -0.64
C ALA A 51 -1.95 9.07 -0.65
N LEU A 52 -3.08 8.72 -0.03
CA LEU A 52 -3.59 7.34 -0.02
C LEU A 52 -4.04 6.90 -1.41
N GLY A 53 -4.80 7.73 -2.13
CA GLY A 53 -5.28 7.41 -3.48
C GLY A 53 -4.13 7.20 -4.48
N THR A 54 -3.18 8.12 -4.51
CA THR A 54 -1.98 8.03 -5.35
C THR A 54 -1.15 6.79 -4.97
N SER A 55 -0.96 6.51 -3.68
CA SER A 55 -0.25 5.31 -3.25
C SER A 55 -0.95 4.01 -3.66
N LEU A 56 -2.28 3.94 -3.61
CA LEU A 56 -3.00 2.76 -4.10
C LEU A 56 -2.84 2.60 -5.62
N GLY A 57 -2.84 3.72 -6.35
CA GLY A 57 -2.53 3.75 -7.78
C GLY A 57 -1.13 3.20 -8.09
N THR A 58 -0.10 3.57 -7.32
CA THR A 58 1.25 3.03 -7.52
C THR A 58 1.35 1.55 -7.15
N ILE A 59 0.67 1.14 -6.07
CA ILE A 59 0.62 -0.27 -5.64
C ILE A 59 0.03 -1.15 -6.73
N MET A 60 -0.94 -0.68 -7.52
CA MET A 60 -1.51 -1.43 -8.65
C MET A 60 -0.42 -1.89 -9.63
N PHE A 61 0.48 -1.00 -10.05
CA PHE A 61 1.57 -1.35 -10.97
C PHE A 61 2.57 -2.34 -10.36
N THR A 62 2.96 -2.09 -9.10
CA THR A 62 3.87 -3.01 -8.40
C THR A 62 3.25 -4.39 -8.20
N SER A 63 1.96 -4.45 -7.89
CA SER A 63 1.22 -5.71 -7.69
C SER A 63 1.11 -6.51 -8.97
N ILE A 64 0.88 -5.86 -10.12
CA ILE A 64 0.90 -6.52 -11.43
C ILE A 64 2.29 -7.11 -11.72
N SER A 65 3.35 -6.35 -11.45
CA SER A 65 4.74 -6.83 -11.62
C SER A 65 5.02 -8.05 -10.74
N SER A 66 4.70 -7.96 -9.44
CA SER A 66 4.86 -9.06 -8.49
C SER A 66 4.03 -10.28 -8.87
N PHE A 67 2.77 -10.10 -9.28
CA PHE A 67 1.90 -11.19 -9.73
C PHE A 67 2.46 -11.90 -10.95
N ARG A 68 2.92 -11.16 -11.96
CA ARG A 68 3.56 -11.73 -13.16
C ARG A 68 4.80 -12.55 -12.81
N ALA A 69 5.64 -12.03 -11.90
CA ALA A 69 6.81 -12.76 -11.43
C ALA A 69 6.43 -14.08 -10.75
N HIS A 70 5.44 -14.08 -9.85
CA HIS A 70 5.00 -15.31 -9.17
C HIS A 70 4.33 -16.30 -10.12
N HIS A 71 3.56 -15.80 -11.09
CA HIS A 71 2.93 -16.63 -12.11
C HIS A 71 3.96 -17.36 -12.98
N LYS A 72 5.04 -16.66 -13.38
CA LYS A 72 6.14 -17.25 -14.16
C LYS A 72 6.84 -18.41 -13.42
N HIS A 73 6.85 -18.38 -12.08
CA HIS A 73 7.43 -19.45 -11.26
C HIS A 73 6.43 -20.57 -10.91
N GLY A 74 5.22 -20.57 -11.49
CA GLY A 74 4.19 -21.59 -11.21
C GLY A 74 3.59 -21.51 -9.80
N ALA A 75 3.91 -20.48 -9.01
CA ALA A 75 3.54 -20.35 -7.60
C ALA A 75 2.12 -19.77 -7.38
N VAL A 76 1.28 -19.71 -8.42
CA VAL A 76 -0.05 -19.08 -8.37
C VAL A 76 -1.15 -20.14 -8.32
N ASN A 77 -1.84 -20.23 -7.19
CA ASN A 77 -3.04 -21.06 -7.06
C ASN A 77 -4.27 -20.30 -7.59
N TRP A 78 -4.66 -20.59 -8.83
CA TRP A 78 -5.78 -19.94 -9.52
C TRP A 78 -7.15 -20.18 -8.86
N SER A 79 -7.33 -21.29 -8.13
CA SER A 79 -8.57 -21.56 -7.38
C SER A 79 -8.73 -20.57 -6.22
N VAL A 80 -7.64 -20.30 -5.50
CA VAL A 80 -7.62 -19.29 -4.42
C VAL A 80 -7.84 -17.90 -5.01
N VAL A 81 -7.09 -17.53 -6.06
CA VAL A 81 -7.20 -16.21 -6.72
C VAL A 81 -8.65 -15.92 -7.07
N ARG A 82 -9.34 -16.82 -7.78
CA ARG A 82 -10.73 -16.59 -8.20
C ARG A 82 -11.70 -16.39 -7.03
N ARG A 83 -11.50 -17.09 -5.91
CA ARG A 83 -12.35 -16.95 -4.71
C ARG A 83 -12.09 -15.64 -3.99
N ILE A 84 -10.83 -15.23 -3.85
CA ILE A 84 -10.48 -14.00 -3.13
C ILE A 84 -10.71 -12.74 -3.97
N THR A 85 -10.56 -12.82 -5.30
CA THR A 85 -10.71 -11.66 -6.20
C THR A 85 -12.06 -10.98 -6.04
N LEU A 86 -13.15 -11.74 -5.93
CA LEU A 86 -14.48 -11.16 -5.75
C LEU A 86 -14.57 -10.39 -4.43
N GLY A 87 -14.04 -10.96 -3.34
CA GLY A 87 -13.97 -10.29 -2.04
C GLY A 87 -13.09 -9.03 -2.07
N ILE A 88 -11.96 -9.07 -2.78
CA ILE A 88 -11.08 -7.91 -2.97
C ILE A 88 -11.80 -6.79 -3.72
N ILE A 89 -12.51 -7.11 -4.81
CA ILE A 89 -13.24 -6.11 -5.60
C ILE A 89 -14.31 -5.44 -4.74
N VAL A 90 -15.19 -6.24 -4.12
CA VAL A 90 -16.28 -5.71 -3.29
C VAL A 90 -15.74 -4.93 -2.09
N GLY A 91 -14.74 -5.47 -1.40
CA GLY A 91 -14.11 -4.83 -0.25
C GLY A 91 -13.40 -3.52 -0.61
N THR A 92 -12.72 -3.46 -1.77
CA THR A 92 -12.02 -2.25 -2.23
C THR A 92 -13.01 -1.18 -2.67
N LEU A 93 -14.11 -1.55 -3.33
CA LEU A 93 -15.16 -0.59 -3.72
C LEU A 93 -15.88 -0.04 -2.48
N ALA A 94 -16.31 -0.91 -1.57
CA ALA A 94 -16.96 -0.49 -0.32
C ALA A 94 -16.02 0.34 0.55
N GLY A 95 -14.78 -0.11 0.73
CA GLY A 95 -13.76 0.57 1.52
C GLY A 95 -13.38 1.93 0.93
N SER A 96 -13.23 2.04 -0.39
CA SER A 96 -12.92 3.33 -1.04
C SER A 96 -14.10 4.31 -0.95
N TRP A 97 -15.34 3.82 -1.06
CA TRP A 97 -16.54 4.65 -0.87
C TRP A 97 -16.67 5.18 0.57
N VAL A 98 -16.40 4.34 1.57
CA VAL A 98 -16.35 4.77 2.97
C VAL A 98 -15.21 5.76 3.18
N ALA A 99 -14.00 5.46 2.67
CA ALA A 99 -12.83 6.31 2.83
C ALA A 99 -13.04 7.71 2.23
N ALA A 100 -13.72 7.82 1.08
CA ALA A 100 -14.02 9.09 0.43
C ALA A 100 -14.96 10.00 1.23
N GLN A 101 -15.71 9.45 2.20
CA GLN A 101 -16.60 10.21 3.07
C GLN A 101 -15.94 10.62 4.38
N LEU A 102 -14.77 10.06 4.70
CA LEU A 102 -14.07 10.36 5.95
C LEU A 102 -13.33 11.69 5.85
N SER A 103 -13.23 12.42 6.96
CA SER A 103 -12.41 13.64 6.99
C SER A 103 -10.92 13.30 6.88
N THR A 104 -10.14 14.19 6.27
CA THR A 104 -8.68 14.04 6.18
C THR A 104 -8.02 13.92 7.57
N ARG A 105 -8.56 14.59 8.60
CA ARG A 105 -8.05 14.46 9.97
C ARG A 105 -8.25 13.06 10.52
N PHE A 106 -9.43 12.46 10.30
CA PHE A 106 -9.70 11.09 10.71
C PHE A 106 -8.80 10.10 9.96
N LEU A 107 -8.68 10.28 8.65
CA LEU A 107 -7.86 9.42 7.80
C LEU A 107 -6.37 9.47 8.19
N LYS A 108 -5.85 10.67 8.51
CA LYS A 108 -4.50 10.87 9.07
C LYS A 108 -4.31 10.11 10.37
N GLY A 109 -5.26 10.25 11.30
CA GLY A 109 -5.20 9.59 12.61
C GLY A 109 -5.27 8.07 12.51
N PHE A 110 -6.21 7.55 11.70
CA PHE A 110 -6.33 6.13 11.41
C PHE A 110 -5.04 5.58 10.82
N PHE A 111 -4.48 6.25 9.81
CA PHE A 111 -3.25 5.80 9.17
C PHE A 111 -2.06 5.85 10.13
N ALA A 112 -1.97 6.87 11.00
CA ALA A 112 -0.93 6.93 12.03
C ALA A 112 -1.01 5.73 12.99
N VAL A 113 -2.21 5.39 13.50
CA VAL A 113 -2.41 4.21 14.36
C VAL A 113 -2.05 2.92 13.61
N PHE A 114 -2.45 2.81 12.35
CA PHE A 114 -2.09 1.68 11.50
C PHE A 114 -0.57 1.54 11.32
N LEU A 115 0.15 2.64 11.09
CA LEU A 115 1.61 2.63 11.00
C LEU A 115 2.26 2.17 12.31
N PHE A 116 1.77 2.63 13.47
CA PHE A 116 2.26 2.15 14.76
C PHE A 116 2.05 0.64 14.91
N TYR A 117 0.86 0.14 14.56
CA TYR A 117 0.57 -1.29 14.60
C TYR A 117 1.53 -2.10 13.73
N VAL A 118 1.77 -1.68 12.48
CA VAL A 118 2.70 -2.34 11.56
C VAL A 118 4.13 -2.29 12.10
N ALA A 119 4.58 -1.13 12.60
CA ALA A 119 5.90 -0.98 13.18
C ALA A 119 6.10 -1.94 14.38
N THR A 120 5.11 -2.04 15.26
CA THR A 120 5.13 -3.00 16.38
C THR A 120 5.17 -4.44 15.88
N GLN A 121 4.37 -4.80 14.88
CA GLN A 121 4.38 -6.16 14.30
C GLN A 121 5.76 -6.51 13.72
N MET A 122 6.42 -5.57 13.05
CA MET A 122 7.76 -5.74 12.49
C MET A 122 8.82 -5.91 13.59
N ILE A 123 8.78 -5.10 14.65
CA ILE A 123 9.70 -5.21 15.79
C ILE A 123 9.54 -6.55 16.51
N LEU A 124 8.29 -6.99 16.72
CA LEU A 124 7.99 -8.24 17.41
C LEU A 124 8.18 -9.48 16.52
N ASN A 125 8.43 -9.29 15.21
CA ASN A 125 8.63 -10.35 14.21
C ASN A 125 7.60 -11.48 14.33
N ILE A 126 6.33 -11.12 14.53
CA ILE A 126 5.24 -12.09 14.72
C ILE A 126 4.98 -12.77 13.38
N LYS A 127 5.66 -13.91 13.15
CA LYS A 127 5.43 -14.77 11.99
C LYS A 127 4.16 -15.57 12.24
N PRO A 128 3.11 -15.46 11.39
CA PRO A 128 1.98 -16.36 11.46
C PRO A 128 2.50 -17.80 11.33
N LYS A 129 2.15 -18.69 12.27
CA LYS A 129 2.47 -20.12 12.14
C LYS A 129 1.89 -20.61 10.82
N GLY A 130 2.74 -21.11 9.92
CA GLY A 130 2.33 -21.58 8.59
C GLY A 130 1.25 -22.65 8.72
N GLY A 131 0.01 -22.29 8.42
CA GLY A 131 -1.11 -23.21 8.42
C GLY A 131 -1.15 -23.97 7.11
N ARG A 132 -0.68 -25.23 7.15
CA ARG A 132 -0.68 -26.27 6.09
C ARG A 132 0.61 -26.35 5.26
N GLN A 133 1.18 -27.57 5.22
CA GLN A 133 2.11 -28.01 4.19
C GLN A 133 1.43 -27.85 2.83
N LEU A 134 2.05 -27.08 1.94
CA LEU A 134 1.63 -26.99 0.54
C LEU A 134 1.85 -28.37 -0.09
N PRO A 135 0.85 -28.97 -0.75
CA PRO A 135 1.08 -30.17 -1.55
C PRO A 135 2.07 -29.81 -2.67
N GLY A 136 3.13 -30.61 -2.76
CA GLY A 136 4.13 -30.55 -3.83
C GLY A 136 3.55 -30.87 -5.20
#